data_AF-A0A7R9N6F8-F1
#
_entry.id   AF-A0A7R9N6F8-F1
#
_cell.length_a   1.000
_cell.length_b   1.000
_cell.length_c   1.000
_cell.angle_alpha   90.00
_cell.angle_beta   90.00
_cell.angle_gamma   90.00
#
_symmetry.space_group_name_H-M   'P 1'
#
loop_
_entity.id
_entity.type
_entity.pdbx_description
1 polymer ?
#
loop_
_entity_poly.entity_id
_entity_poly.type
_entity_poly.pdbx_seq_one_letter_code
_entity_poly.pdbx_strand_id
1 'polypeptide(L)' 'MDGFLLSIYGQIQFQRFVYGGVVDKIGEAGELFNDILVLKPTDKSIENKIGSLVIEAYNKKDRANQIEEEVFKTT' A
#
# COMPACT_ATOMS: atom_id res chain seq x y z
N MET A 1 5.13 -3.59 -4.49
CA MET A 1 5.44 -2.50 -3.53
C MET A 1 4.15 -1.88 -3.01
N ASP A 2 3.20 -1.56 -3.89
CA ASP A 2 1.92 -0.92 -3.56
C ASP A 2 1.07 -1.66 -2.52
N GLY A 3 0.99 -2.99 -2.60
CA GLY A 3 0.24 -3.81 -1.63
C GLY A 3 0.76 -3.69 -0.19
N PHE A 4 2.07 -3.51 0.01
CA PHE A 4 2.63 -3.28 1.34
C PHE A 4 2.28 -1.87 1.85
N LEU A 5 2.46 -0.85 1.00
CA LEU A 5 2.23 0.55 1.36
C LEU A 5 0.78 0.79 1.81
N LEU A 6 -0.17 0.08 1.20
CA LEU A 6 -1.60 0.20 1.51
C LEU A 6 -2.09 -0.77 2.59
N SER A 7 -1.22 -1.67 3.05
CA SER A 7 -1.57 -2.58 4.14
C SER A 7 -1.64 -1.85 5.48
N ILE A 8 -2.46 -2.35 6.41
CA ILE A 8 -2.54 -1.84 7.79
C ILE A 8 -1.15 -1.80 8.44
N TYR A 9 -0.34 -2.85 8.23
CA TYR A 9 1.02 -2.90 8.76
C TYR A 9 1.90 -1.80 8.18
N GLY A 10 1.90 -1.62 6.85
CA GLY A 10 2.68 -0.56 6.19
C GLY A 10 2.27 0.83 6.65
N GLN A 11 0.96 1.10 6.75
CA GLN A 11 0.41 2.36 7.26
C GLN A 11 0.84 2.63 8.72
N ILE A 12 0.83 1.61 9.59
CA ILE A 12 1.33 1.74 10.96
C ILE A 12 2.82 2.08 10.98
N GLN A 13 3.64 1.51 10.09
CA GLN A 13 5.06 1.86 10.00
C GLN A 13 5.24 3.35 9.66
N PHE A 14 4.48 3.88 8.70
CA PHE A 14 4.53 5.31 8.38
C PHE A 14 4.04 6.20 9.52
N GLN A 15 2.95 5.82 10.19
CA GLN A 15 2.38 6.59 11.30
C GLN A 15 3.33 6.71 12.49
N ARG A 16 4.18 5.71 12.74
CA ARG A 16 5.20 5.79 13.81
C ARG A 16 6.17 6.95 13.62
N PHE A 17 6.52 7.27 12.37
CA PHE A 17 7.37 8.42 12.08
C PHE A 17 6.63 9.75 12.21
N VAL A 18 5.32 9.77 11.96
CA VAL A 18 4.48 10.97 12.11
C VAL A 18 4.25 11.32 13.59
N TYR A 19 4.01 10.32 14.46
CA TYR A 19 3.74 10.56 15.88
C TYR A 19 4.97 10.57 16.79
N GLY A 20 6.07 9.91 16.38
CA GLY A 20 7.33 9.91 17.13
C GLY A 20 8.14 11.20 16.98
N GLY A 21 7.73 12.10 16.07
CA GLY A 21 8.48 13.30 15.69
C GLY A 21 7.74 14.59 16.01
N VAL A 22 7.78 15.02 17.27
CA VAL A 22 7.96 16.45 17.53
C VAL A 22 9.47 16.62 17.68
N VAL A 23 10.13 17.35 16.77
CA VAL A 23 11.58 17.68 16.79
C VAL A 23 12.45 16.45 16.47
N ASP A 24 13.06 16.26 15.28
CA ASP A 24 14.41 16.78 15.02
C ASP A 24 14.88 16.65 13.54
N LYS A 25 14.04 16.18 12.61
CA LYS A 25 14.45 15.96 11.21
C LYS A 25 13.58 16.71 10.20
N ILE A 26 13.64 18.05 10.23
CA ILE A 26 13.34 18.88 9.03
C ILE A 26 14.59 18.91 8.10
N GLY A 27 15.38 17.84 8.09
CA GLY A 27 16.63 17.76 7.34
C GLY A 27 16.43 17.26 5.92
N GLU A 28 15.88 16.05 5.75
CA GLU A 28 15.80 15.43 4.44
C GLU A 28 14.59 14.48 4.38
N ALA A 29 13.52 14.88 3.68
CA ALA A 29 12.33 14.05 3.51
C ALA A 29 12.62 12.67 2.87
N GLY A 30 13.81 12.49 2.27
CA GLY A 30 14.27 11.22 1.69
C GLY A 30 14.79 10.20 2.69
N GLU A 31 15.36 10.61 3.83
CA GLU A 31 16.00 9.67 4.78
C GLU A 31 15.01 8.88 5.63
N LEU A 32 13.80 9.42 5.87
CA LEU A 32 12.79 8.80 6.72
C LEU A 32 12.27 7.46 6.18
N PHE A 33 12.40 7.22 4.86
CA PHE A 33 11.94 5.98 4.23
C PHE A 33 12.94 4.82 4.40
N ASN A 34 14.22 5.11 4.67
CA ASN A 34 15.26 4.08 4.78
C ASN A 34 15.08 3.19 6.02
N ASP A 35 14.42 3.70 7.06
CA ASP A 35 14.21 3.00 8.33
C ASP A 35 12.91 2.19 8.38
N ILE A 36 12.13 2.16 7.29
CA ILE A 36 10.87 1.41 7.23
C ILE A 36 11.17 -0.08 7.09
N LEU A 37 10.78 -0.86 8.10
CA LEU A 37 10.89 -2.31 8.06
C LEU A 37 9.84 -2.88 7.09
N VAL A 38 10.29 -3.19 5.87
CA VAL A 38 9.52 -3.96 4.88
C VAL A 38 9.82 -5.43 5.06
N LEU A 39 8.82 -6.19 5.53
CA LEU A 39 8.91 -7.65 5.60
C LEU A 39 8.80 -8.22 4.18
N LYS A 40 9.95 -8.52 3.58
CA LYS A 40 10.02 -9.16 2.27
C LYS A 40 10.12 -10.68 2.42
N PRO A 41 9.21 -11.47 1.82
CA PRO A 41 9.37 -12.92 1.77
C PRO A 41 10.70 -13.29 1.10
N THR A 42 11.43 -14.24 1.69
CA THR A 42 12.67 -14.77 1.09
C THR A 42 12.39 -15.63 -0.15
N ASP A 43 11.24 -16.31 -0.18
CA ASP A 43 10.77 -17.08 -1.32
C ASP A 43 10.06 -16.17 -2.33
N LYS A 44 10.65 -16.04 -3.52
CA LYS A 44 10.13 -15.25 -4.63
C LYS A 44 8.78 -15.77 -5.16
N SER A 45 8.50 -17.07 -5.02
CA SER A 45 7.20 -17.65 -5.40
C SER A 45 6.09 -17.11 -4.51
N ILE A 46 6.35 -16.97 -3.21
CA ILE A 46 5.42 -16.37 -2.25
C ILE A 46 5.22 -14.88 -2.57
N GLU A 47 6.31 -14.14 -2.82
CA GLU A 47 6.23 -12.72 -3.23
C GLU A 47 5.37 -12.53 -4.48
N ASN A 48 5.60 -13.34 -5.51
CA ASN A 48 4.82 -13.30 -6.75
C ASN A 48 3.35 -13.63 -6.50
N LYS A 49 3.06 -14.66 -5.70
CA LYS A 49 1.68 -15.05 -5.36
C LYS A 49 0.93 -13.91 -4.67
N ILE A 50 1.57 -13.26 -3.70
CA ILE A 50 1.01 -12.08 -3.03
C ILE A 50 0.74 -10.97 -4.05
N GLY A 51 1.72 -10.67 -4.92
CA GLY A 51 1.57 -9.67 -5.97
C GLY A 51 0.38 -9.94 -6.91
N SER A 52 0.23 -11.17 -7.38
CA SER A 52 -0.88 -11.57 -8.25
C SER A 52 -2.25 -11.40 -7.58
N LEU A 53 -2.37 -11.78 -6.30
CA LEU A 53 -3.62 -11.63 -5.55
C LEU A 53 -4.00 -10.16 -5.34
N VAL A 54 -3.02 -9.29 -5.08
CA VAL A 54 -3.24 -7.85 -4.97
C VAL A 54 -3.79 -7.30 -6.30
N ILE A 55 -3.14 -7.60 -7.42
CA ILE A 55 -3.58 -7.16 -8.75
C ILE A 55 -5.01 -7.65 -9.04
N GLU A 56 -5.31 -8.91 -8.75
CA GLU A 56 -6.64 -9.48 -8.95
C GLU A 56 -7.72 -8.74 -8.14
N ALA A 57 -7.42 -8.38 -6.89
CA ALA A 57 -8.34 -7.62 -6.04
C ALA A 57 -8.65 -6.22 -6.61
N TYR A 58 -7.63 -5.51 -7.11
CA TYR A 58 -7.83 -4.20 -7.75
C TYR A 58 -8.66 -4.31 -9.04
N ASN A 59 -8.35 -5.29 -9.90
CA ASN A 59 -9.12 -5.53 -11.12
C ASN A 59 -10.61 -5.82 -10.82
N LYS A 60 -10.90 -6.59 -9.76
CA LYS A 60 -12.28 -6.85 -9.33
C LYS A 60 -12.99 -5.58 -8.86
N LYS A 61 -12.31 -4.75 -8.07
CA LYS A 61 -12.84 -3.45 -7.61
C LYS A 61 -13.13 -2.53 -8.79
N ASP A 62 -12.20 -2.40 -9.72
CA ASP A 62 -12.36 -1.52 -10.87
C ASP A 62 -13.52 -1.98 -11.77
N ARG A 63 -13.67 -3.30 -11.96
CA ARG A 63 -14.82 -3.86 -12.67
C ARG A 63 -16.14 -3.62 -11.95
N ALA A 64 -16.17 -3.70 -10.61
CA ALA A 64 -17.37 -3.37 -9.84
C ALA A 64 -17.76 -1.90 -10.02
N ASN A 65 -16.79 -0.99 -9.94
CA ASN A 65 -17.01 0.45 -10.16
C ASN A 65 -17.54 0.75 -11.57
N GLN A 66 -17.03 0.06 -12.60
CA GLN A 66 -17.53 0.19 -13.98
C GLN A 66 -19.00 -0.21 -14.09
N ILE A 67 -19.38 -1.34 -13.49
CA ILE A 67 -20.77 -1.82 -13.48
C ILE A 67 -21.67 -0.82 -12.75
N GLU A 68 -21.24 -0.29 -11.60
CA GLU A 68 -21.99 0.74 -10.88
C GLU A 68 -22.21 1.97 -11.77
N GLU A 69 -21.15 2.47 -12.42
CA GLU A 69 -21.24 3.64 -13.29
C GLU A 69 -22.19 3.43 -14.49
N GLU A 70 -22.18 2.25 -15.11
CA GLU A 70 -23.09 1.88 -16.19
C GLU A 70 -24.56 1.87 -15.73
N VAL A 71 -24.84 1.36 -14.53
CA VAL A 71 -26.19 1.36 -13.94
C VAL A 71 -26.66 2.78 -13.66
N PHE A 72 -25.81 3.64 -13.08
CA PHE A 72 -26.14 5.04 -12.78
C PHE A 72 -26.29 5.91 -14.04
N LYS A 73 -25.61 5.59 -15.14
CA LYS A 73 -25.77 6.31 -16.42
C LYS A 73 -27.05 5.98 -17.18
N THR A 74 -27.67 4.83 -16.87
CA THR A 74 -28.83 4.31 -17.61
C THR A 74 -30.16 4.60 -16.89
N THR A 75 -30.12 5.18 -15.68
CA THR A 75 -31.30 5.59 -14.88
C THR A 75 -31.43 7.11 -14.89
#